data_AF-A0A6I3LT22-F1
#
_entry.id   AF-A0A6I3LT22-F1
#
_cell.length_a   1.000
_cell.length_b   1.000
_cell.length_c   1.000
_cell.angle_alpha   90.00
_cell.angle_beta   90.00
_cell.angle_gamma   90.00
#
_symmetry.space_group_name_H-M   'P 1'
#
loop_
_entity.id
_entity.type
_entity.pdbx_description
1 polymer ?
#
loop_
_entity_poly.entity_id
_entity_poly.type
_entity_poly.pdbx_seq_one_letter_code
_entity_poly.pdbx_strand_id
1 'polypeptide(L)' 'MKTQIISDLHLKFGSSTALSFDKADLVILAGDTHLGSKGIKSIKKYIPNIKVLYLLGNHE' A
#
# COMPACT_ATOMS: atom_id res chain seq x y z
N MET A 1 -19.12 0.73 -5.00
CA MET A 1 -17.68 0.61 -5.25
C MET A 1 -16.95 1.57 -4.34
N LYS A 2 -16.07 1.06 -3.47
CA LYS A 2 -15.32 1.82 -2.47
C LYS A 2 -13.83 1.76 -2.78
N THR A 3 -13.25 2.92 -3.05
CA THR A 3 -11.82 3.07 -3.30
C THR A 3 -11.14 3.68 -2.08
N GLN A 4 -10.03 3.09 -1.66
CA GLN A 4 -9.18 3.61 -0.59
C GLN A 4 -7.87 4.10 -1.19
N ILE A 5 -7.51 5.34 -0.90
CA ILE A 5 -6.31 5.99 -1.44
C ILE A 5 -5.42 6.35 -0.27
N ILE A 6 -4.15 5.94 -0.33
CA ILE A 6 -3.14 6.21 0.69
C ILE A 6 -1.83 6.54 0.00
N SER A 7 -1.07 7.47 0.58
CA SER A 7 0.25 7.90 0.13
C SER A 7 1.23 7.92 1.30
N ASP A 8 2.53 7.95 1.01
CA ASP A 8 3.58 8.25 1.99
C ASP A 8 3.59 7.31 3.21
N LEU A 9 3.27 6.03 2.99
CA LEU A 9 3.21 5.05 4.09
C LEU A 9 4.56 4.82 4.76
N HIS A 10 5.66 4.95 4.02
CA HIS A 10 7.03 4.76 4.49
C HIS A 10 7.21 3.57 5.45
N LEU A 11 6.73 2.39 5.05
CA LEU A 11 6.71 1.18 5.88
C LEU A 11 8.11 0.71 6.34
N LYS A 12 9.17 1.27 5.76
CA LYS A 12 10.57 1.12 6.18
C LYS A 12 10.80 1.53 7.65
N PHE A 13 9.97 2.42 8.19
CA PHE A 13 10.06 2.90 9.58
C PHE A 13 9.11 2.16 10.54
N GLY A 14 8.42 1.12 10.05
CA GLY A 14 7.41 0.39 10.81
C GLY A 14 6.03 0.48 10.15
N SER A 15 5.18 -0.51 10.45
CA SER A 15 3.81 -0.54 9.97
C SER A 15 2.85 -0.09 11.07
N SER A 16 1.94 0.84 10.75
CA SER A 16 0.81 1.15 11.63
C SER A 16 -0.14 -0.05 11.70
N THR A 17 -0.45 -0.51 12.91
CA THR A 17 -1.35 -1.66 13.16
C THR A 17 -2.82 -1.37 12.83
N ALA A 18 -3.17 -0.12 12.53
CA ALA A 18 -4.55 0.33 12.34
C ALA A 18 -5.04 0.33 10.88
N LEU A 19 -4.17 0.04 9.89
CA LEU A 19 -4.59 0.05 8.49
C LEU A 19 -5.35 -1.23 8.13
N SER A 20 -6.63 -1.09 7.84
CA SER A 20 -7.47 -2.14 7.27
C SER A 20 -7.90 -1.78 5.86
N PHE A 21 -7.92 -2.80 4.99
CA PHE A 21 -8.28 -2.70 3.58
C PHE A 21 -9.53 -3.54 3.24
N ASP A 22 -10.07 -4.28 4.21
CA ASP A 22 -11.16 -5.26 4.10
C ASP A 22 -12.45 -4.73 3.43
N LYS A 23 -12.69 -3.42 3.51
CA LYS A 23 -13.88 -2.78 2.93
C LYS A 23 -13.64 -2.13 1.57
N ALA A 24 -12.44 -2.20 1.02
CA ALA A 24 -12.09 -1.58 -0.25
C ALA A 24 -12.24 -2.57 -1.41
N ASP A 25 -12.86 -2.12 -2.50
CA ASP A 25 -12.86 -2.83 -3.78
C ASP A 25 -11.55 -2.59 -4.55
N LEU A 26 -10.93 -1.43 -4.32
CA LEU A 26 -9.65 -1.00 -4.91
C LEU A 26 -8.85 -0.21 -3.87
N VAL A 27 -7.57 -0.54 -3.75
CA VAL A 27 -6.59 0.26 -3.01
C VAL A 27 -5.65 0.95 -3.98
N ILE A 28 -5.44 2.25 -3.81
CA ILE A 28 -4.44 3.03 -4.53
C ILE A 28 -3.33 3.40 -3.55
N LEU A 29 -2.11 2.96 -3.85
CA LEU A 29 -0.89 3.34 -3.15
C LEU A 29 -0.18 4.39 -4.00
N ALA A 30 -0.27 5.65 -3.59
CA ALA A 30 0.13 6.81 -4.38
C ALA A 30 1.59 7.25 -4.14
N GLY A 31 2.51 6.28 -4.08
CA GLY A 31 3.93 6.52 -3.87
C GLY A 31 4.41 6.39 -2.43
N ASP A 32 5.72 6.34 -2.27
CA ASP A 32 6.48 6.37 -1.01
C ASP A 32 6.03 5.34 0.03
N THR A 33 5.59 4.18 -0.46
CA THR A 33 5.10 3.06 0.35
C THR A 33 6.24 2.31 1.04
N HIS A 34 7.33 2.02 0.33
CA HIS A 34 8.52 1.37 0.89
C HIS A 34 9.74 1.61 0.00
N LEU A 35 10.95 1.49 0.58
CA LEU A 35 12.22 1.46 -0.16
C LEU A 35 12.27 0.38 -1.23
N GLY A 36 12.58 0.77 -2.46
CA GLY A 36 12.83 -0.17 -3.55
C GLY A 36 11.57 -0.97 -3.91
N SER A 37 11.80 -2.14 -4.50
CA SER A 37 10.75 -3.11 -4.82
C SER A 37 10.09 -3.80 -3.61
N LYS A 38 10.46 -3.43 -2.37
CA LYS A 38 9.88 -4.01 -1.14
C LYS A 38 8.39 -3.66 -0.98
N GLY A 39 7.91 -2.57 -1.58
CA GLY A 39 6.49 -2.21 -1.56
C GLY A 39 5.60 -3.33 -2.14
N ILE A 40 6.07 -4.01 -3.19
CA ILE A 40 5.36 -5.15 -3.80
C ILE A 40 5.24 -6.32 -2.82
N LYS A 41 6.29 -6.60 -2.04
CA LYS A 41 6.24 -7.66 -1.01
C LYS A 41 5.25 -7.30 0.10
N SER A 42 5.22 -6.04 0.52
CA SER A 42 4.25 -5.54 1.50
C SER A 42 2.81 -5.68 0.99
N ILE A 43 2.55 -5.30 -0.26
CA ILE A 43 1.22 -5.45 -0.89
C ILE A 43 0.77 -6.91 -0.84
N LYS A 44 1.62 -7.84 -1.30
CA LYS A 44 1.28 -9.28 -1.29
C LYS A 44 1.05 -9.84 0.12
N LYS A 45 1.72 -9.29 1.13
CA LYS A 45 1.61 -9.73 2.53
C LYS A 45 0.36 -9.18 3.22
N TYR A 46 0.06 -7.89 3.06
CA TYR A 46 -0.97 -7.19 3.83
C TYR A 46 -2.30 -7.04 3.06
N ILE A 47 -2.27 -7.07 1.74
CA ILE A 47 -3.42 -6.83 0.85
C ILE A 47 -3.50 -7.95 -0.21
N PRO A 48 -3.58 -9.24 0.18
CA PRO A 48 -3.44 -10.35 -0.77
C PRO A 48 -4.63 -10.48 -1.75
N ASN A 49 -5.83 -10.04 -1.35
CA ASN A 49 -7.08 -10.37 -2.03
C ASN A 49 -7.81 -9.16 -2.64
N ILE A 50 -7.23 -7.95 -2.55
CA ILE A 50 -7.85 -6.72 -3.04
C ILE A 50 -7.01 -6.22 -4.20
N LYS A 51 -7.66 -5.64 -5.22
CA LYS A 51 -6.95 -5.02 -6.34
C LYS A 51 -6.16 -3.82 -5.83
N VAL A 52 -4.89 -3.75 -6.21
CA VAL A 52 -4.00 -2.65 -5.84
C VAL A 52 -3.49 -1.96 -7.10
N LEU A 53 -3.74 -0.66 -7.21
CA LEU A 53 -3.04 0.22 -8.14
C LEU A 53 -1.87 0.86 -7.39
N TYR A 54 -0.65 0.50 -7.78
CA TYR A 54 0.55 1.00 -7.13
C TYR A 54 1.28 1.98 -8.06
N LEU A 55 1.38 3.23 -7.63
CA LEU A 55 2.16 4.27 -8.26
C LEU A 55 3.50 4.36 -7.53
N LEU A 56 4.60 4.36 -8.28
CA LEU A 56 5.94 4.48 -7.71
C LEU A 56 6.21 5.95 -7.38
N GLY A 57 6.58 6.22 -6.12
CA GLY A 57 7.09 7.49 -5.66
C GLY A 57 8.61 7.56 -5.80
N ASN A 58 9.25 8.49 -5.08
CA ASN A 58 10.69 8.71 -5.20
C ASN A 58 11.51 7.74 -4.33
N HIS A 59 10.86 7.07 -3.38
CA HIS A 59 11.50 6.12 -2.46
C HIS A 59 11.39 4.66 -2.91
N GLU A 60 10.51 4.36 -3.85
CA GLU A 60 10.36 3.06 -4.52
C GLU A 60 11.58 2.60 -5.32
#